data_AF-K2BQH3-F1
#
_entry.id   AF-K2BQH3-F1
#
_cell.length_a   1.000
_cell.length_b   1.000
_cell.length_c   1.000
_cell.angle_alpha   90.00
_cell.angle_beta   90.00
_cell.angle_gamma   90.00
#
_symmetry.space_group_name_H-M   'P 1'
#
loop_
_entity.id
_entity.type
_entity.pdbx_description
1 polymer ?
#
loop_
_entity_poly.entity_id
_entity_poly.type
_entity_poly.pdbx_seq_one_letter_code
_entity_poly.pdbx_strand_id
1 'polypeptide(L)'
;GGDTAPGGDTGPTPTNPEAGELEKEAQSYNFTIYGSGTADSAILAHDEDYIYYTLTYTAGSSDEVTITDSIASGGIDGSLGIGSYLYYESGSFSITPAISICAEESTETCYELASSSNPLAGITIRNLTEGYSLEINYTARVDSNLDCDNPPEGVCLAESYINEAEAQEIEIENPLTAYSTVTVICPYVLTRNAGDVYLENQLDAGTNILCIANDFANSDGIVLVAQELDSIPLETILNSFSSYITELFYATQDDWLVASIIESSENHIARAMYNFNTITPVTTDMTATDWDDLEALKNENNLAEEIYYFDGNNNTNDLTIGDGSNFTVPQGAHTIIVENGDLYIQSNIKYIDANFGFNYYLYESDADYTALASLAIIVLNGDIYIDPNVTDLSGVFYMDSGSMQSEGGVTRGAIGDQLRIYGSVYGDIDPIIEDSGFVGPPELDHGSIVIRYDERVILNTPPAISEYIDVYSEKTAR
;
A
#
# COMPACT_ATOMS: atom_id res chain seq x y z
N GLY A 1 47.81 76.61 5.36
CA GLY A 1 46.90 76.23 4.26
C GLY A 1 47.23 74.81 3.91
N GLY A 2 46.32 73.89 4.17
CA GLY A 2 46.44 72.48 3.80
C GLY A 2 45.14 72.08 3.12
N ASP A 3 45.27 71.62 1.88
CA ASP A 3 44.21 71.19 0.98
C ASP A 3 43.29 70.14 1.59
N THR A 4 41.98 70.35 1.43
CA THR A 4 40.95 69.32 1.55
C THR A 4 40.68 68.73 0.16
N ALA A 5 41.06 67.47 -0.05
CA ALA A 5 40.60 66.69 -1.20
C ALA A 5 39.14 66.22 -0.97
N PRO A 6 38.29 66.17 -2.02
CA PRO A 6 36.88 65.81 -1.88
C PRO A 6 36.71 64.29 -1.77
N GLY A 7 35.74 63.89 -0.96
CA GLY A 7 35.36 62.50 -0.74
C GLY A 7 34.96 61.80 -2.04
N GLY A 8 35.52 60.61 -2.24
CA GLY A 8 35.06 59.68 -3.25
C GLY A 8 33.70 59.14 -2.86
N ASP A 9 32.72 59.41 -3.70
CA ASP A 9 31.43 58.75 -3.73
C ASP A 9 31.65 57.28 -4.09
N THR A 10 31.69 56.41 -3.09
CA THR A 10 31.59 54.96 -3.33
C THR A 10 30.15 54.69 -3.70
N GLY A 11 29.87 54.72 -5.00
CA GLY A 11 28.58 54.26 -5.53
C GLY A 11 28.22 52.88 -4.95
N PRO A 12 26.92 52.55 -4.88
CA PRO A 12 26.47 51.29 -4.29
C PRO A 12 27.25 50.14 -4.93
N THR A 13 27.90 49.34 -4.10
CA THR A 13 28.47 48.06 -4.51
C THR A 13 27.36 47.31 -5.25
N PRO A 14 27.59 46.79 -6.47
CA PRO A 14 26.62 45.95 -7.13
C PRO A 14 26.29 44.81 -6.16
N THR A 15 25.05 44.77 -5.70
CA THR A 15 24.53 43.58 -5.02
C THR A 15 24.51 42.50 -6.09
N ASN A 16 25.29 41.44 -5.89
CA ASN A 16 25.19 40.28 -6.75
C ASN A 16 23.72 39.84 -6.75
N PRO A 17 23.16 39.46 -7.91
CA PRO A 17 21.81 38.92 -7.96
C PRO A 17 21.71 37.73 -6.99
N GLU A 18 20.66 37.75 -6.18
CA GLU A 18 20.29 36.63 -5.32
C GLU A 18 19.57 35.58 -6.18
N ALA A 19 20.04 34.34 -6.10
CA ALA A 19 19.43 33.21 -6.79
C ALA A 19 18.12 32.80 -6.11
N GLY A 20 17.20 32.24 -6.87
CA GLY A 20 15.99 31.61 -6.36
C GLY A 20 16.25 30.26 -5.69
N GLU A 21 15.15 29.54 -5.49
CA GLU A 21 15.13 28.19 -4.91
C GLU A 21 14.37 27.24 -5.84
N LEU A 22 14.86 26.01 -5.95
CA LEU A 22 14.22 24.94 -6.73
C LEU A 22 14.06 23.71 -5.85
N GLU A 23 12.84 23.20 -5.78
CA GLU A 23 12.49 21.97 -5.08
C GLU A 23 11.83 20.99 -6.06
N LYS A 24 11.94 19.70 -5.77
CA LYS A 24 11.44 18.64 -6.62
C LYS A 24 10.87 17.49 -5.80
N GLU A 25 9.65 17.11 -6.13
CA GLU A 25 8.99 15.93 -5.59
C GLU A 25 8.58 15.02 -6.74
N ALA A 26 8.69 13.71 -6.52
CA ALA A 26 8.26 12.69 -7.46
C ALA A 26 7.59 11.54 -6.70
N GLN A 27 6.49 11.04 -7.25
CA GLN A 27 5.74 9.92 -6.70
C GLN A 27 5.44 8.94 -7.83
N SER A 28 5.96 7.72 -7.71
CA SER A 28 5.67 6.62 -8.63
C SER A 28 4.51 5.79 -8.12
N TYR A 29 3.66 5.39 -9.06
CA TYR A 29 2.57 4.46 -8.83
C TYR A 29 2.58 3.44 -9.96
N ASN A 30 2.44 2.16 -9.61
CA ASN A 30 2.23 1.11 -10.59
C ASN A 30 0.76 1.05 -10.97
N PHE A 31 0.48 0.79 -12.24
CA PHE A 31 -0.87 0.58 -12.74
C PHE A 31 -0.88 -0.70 -13.58
N THR A 32 -1.28 -1.83 -12.98
CA THR A 32 -1.56 -3.02 -13.79
C THR A 32 -2.84 -2.79 -14.59
N ILE A 33 -2.72 -2.60 -15.90
CA ILE A 33 -3.85 -2.66 -16.82
C ILE A 33 -3.50 -3.60 -17.97
N TYR A 34 -3.63 -4.92 -17.76
CA TYR A 34 -3.66 -5.84 -18.90
C TYR A 34 -5.06 -5.87 -19.52
N GLY A 35 -5.37 -4.82 -20.28
CA GLY A 35 -6.63 -4.62 -20.96
C GLY A 35 -6.54 -4.71 -22.49
N SER A 36 -5.73 -5.59 -23.10
CA SER A 36 -5.85 -5.82 -24.55
C SER A 36 -5.44 -7.20 -25.08
N GLY A 37 -6.37 -8.16 -25.00
CA GLY A 37 -6.87 -8.91 -26.17
C GLY A 37 -5.95 -9.76 -27.06
N THR A 38 -4.65 -9.89 -26.84
CA THR A 38 -3.80 -10.85 -27.57
C THR A 38 -2.97 -11.69 -26.63
N ALA A 39 -3.37 -12.96 -26.51
CA ALA A 39 -2.62 -14.01 -25.86
C ALA A 39 -1.27 -14.22 -26.56
N ASP A 40 -0.23 -13.57 -26.08
CA ASP A 40 1.14 -14.06 -26.17
C ASP A 40 2.00 -13.31 -25.14
N SER A 41 2.40 -14.07 -24.11
CA SER A 41 3.23 -13.76 -22.93
C SER A 41 2.49 -13.32 -21.65
N ALA A 42 2.29 -14.32 -20.77
CA ALA A 42 1.99 -14.19 -19.35
C ALA A 42 3.19 -13.59 -18.63
N ILE A 43 3.34 -12.28 -18.77
CA ILE A 43 4.23 -11.44 -17.98
C ILE A 43 3.29 -10.41 -17.36
N LEU A 44 3.21 -10.28 -16.04
CA LEU A 44 2.63 -9.11 -15.37
C LEU A 44 3.34 -7.88 -15.93
N ALA A 45 2.71 -7.27 -16.93
CA ALA A 45 3.32 -6.22 -17.70
C ALA A 45 3.24 -4.93 -16.89
N HIS A 46 4.38 -4.49 -16.36
CA HIS A 46 4.62 -3.14 -15.85
C HIS A 46 4.66 -2.08 -16.99
N ASP A 47 3.89 -2.32 -18.06
CA ASP A 47 3.99 -1.56 -19.29
C ASP A 47 3.34 -0.17 -19.19
N GLU A 48 2.70 0.16 -18.05
CA GLU A 48 2.07 1.47 -17.80
C GLU A 48 2.18 1.95 -16.34
N ASP A 49 3.37 1.96 -15.71
CA ASP A 49 3.53 2.69 -14.43
C ASP A 49 3.40 4.21 -14.69
N TYR A 50 2.85 4.98 -13.75
CA TYR A 50 2.82 6.45 -13.85
C TYR A 50 3.60 7.09 -12.72
N ILE A 51 4.23 8.21 -13.03
CA ILE A 51 4.96 9.02 -12.08
C ILE A 51 4.44 10.44 -12.15
N TYR A 52 4.07 10.97 -10.99
CA TYR A 52 3.65 12.35 -10.82
C TYR A 52 4.80 13.16 -10.27
N TYR A 53 5.06 14.31 -10.88
CA TYR A 53 6.13 15.21 -10.50
C TYR A 53 5.60 16.58 -10.18
N THR A 54 6.20 17.17 -9.15
CA THR A 54 6.00 18.57 -8.77
C THR A 54 7.37 19.24 -8.72
N LEU A 55 7.56 20.27 -9.55
CA LEU A 55 8.69 21.18 -9.43
C LEU A 55 8.21 22.49 -8.84
N THR A 56 8.76 22.87 -7.70
CA THR A 56 8.46 24.16 -7.08
C THR A 56 9.65 25.08 -7.30
N TYR A 57 9.42 26.20 -7.98
CA TYR A 57 10.43 27.22 -8.16
C TYR A 57 9.99 28.51 -7.46
N THR A 58 10.87 29.06 -6.63
CA THR A 58 10.69 30.36 -5.98
C THR A 58 11.71 31.34 -6.53
N ALA A 59 11.23 32.41 -7.17
CA ALA A 59 12.06 33.36 -7.88
C ALA A 59 13.00 34.13 -6.95
N GLY A 60 14.28 34.20 -7.33
CA GLY A 60 15.25 35.11 -6.75
C GLY A 60 15.10 36.53 -7.33
N SER A 61 16.22 37.24 -7.42
CA SER A 61 16.26 38.59 -8.00
C SER A 61 16.19 38.63 -9.53
N SER A 62 16.30 37.47 -10.19
CA SER A 62 16.20 37.31 -11.64
C SER A 62 14.75 37.40 -12.11
N ASP A 63 14.52 38.05 -13.26
CA ASP A 63 13.19 38.16 -13.89
C ASP A 63 12.90 37.05 -14.92
N GLU A 64 13.89 36.21 -15.21
CA GLU A 64 13.82 35.13 -16.18
C GLU A 64 14.57 33.87 -15.70
N VAL A 65 13.90 32.73 -15.79
CA VAL A 65 14.47 31.41 -15.48
C VAL A 65 14.12 30.41 -16.57
N THR A 66 15.06 29.53 -16.92
CA THR A 66 14.80 28.37 -17.77
C THR A 66 14.93 27.10 -16.95
N ILE A 67 13.86 26.33 -16.86
CA ILE A 67 13.80 25.07 -16.10
C ILE A 67 13.81 23.91 -17.09
N THR A 68 14.68 22.93 -16.89
CA THR A 68 14.77 21.70 -17.69
C THR A 68 14.73 20.46 -16.80
N ASP A 69 14.26 19.34 -17.35
CA ASP A 69 14.13 18.09 -16.61
C ASP A 69 14.76 16.89 -17.36
N SER A 70 15.56 16.13 -16.64
CA SER A 70 16.32 14.98 -17.19
C SER A 70 15.45 13.81 -17.67
N ILE A 71 14.17 13.72 -17.28
CA ILE A 71 13.19 12.74 -17.82
C ILE A 71 13.13 12.80 -19.35
N ALA A 72 13.39 13.96 -19.95
CA ALA A 72 13.35 14.14 -21.40
C ALA A 72 14.37 13.30 -22.19
N SER A 73 15.33 12.63 -21.53
CA SER A 73 16.53 12.09 -22.20
C SER A 73 16.96 10.67 -21.83
N GLY A 74 16.32 9.98 -20.89
CA GLY A 74 16.91 8.78 -20.27
C GLY A 74 16.08 7.49 -20.38
N GLY A 75 16.73 6.41 -20.82
CA GLY A 75 16.41 5.07 -20.34
C GLY A 75 17.03 4.90 -18.94
N ILE A 76 16.36 4.12 -18.10
CA ILE A 76 16.82 3.74 -16.77
C ILE A 76 17.89 2.65 -16.96
N ASP A 77 19.04 2.75 -16.30
CA ASP A 77 20.06 1.69 -16.34
C ASP A 77 19.85 0.84 -15.08
N GLY A 78 19.01 -0.19 -15.20
CA GLY A 78 18.72 -1.12 -14.10
C GLY A 78 19.95 -1.93 -13.69
N SER A 79 19.96 -2.45 -12.46
CA SER A 79 21.03 -3.33 -11.96
C SER A 79 21.26 -4.59 -12.82
N LEU A 80 20.29 -4.93 -13.68
CA LEU A 80 20.30 -6.04 -14.62
C LEU A 80 20.71 -5.66 -16.07
N GLY A 81 20.96 -4.39 -16.37
CA GLY A 81 21.19 -3.90 -17.74
C GLY A 81 19.96 -4.01 -18.65
N ILE A 82 18.81 -4.24 -18.03
CA ILE A 82 17.48 -4.11 -18.60
C ILE A 82 17.07 -2.68 -18.26
N GLY A 83 16.72 -1.88 -19.28
CA GLY A 83 16.41 -0.48 -19.05
C GLY A 83 14.93 -0.19 -19.22
N SER A 84 14.33 0.42 -18.20
CA SER A 84 12.99 0.98 -18.28
C SER A 84 13.00 2.32 -19.01
N TYR A 85 11.91 2.66 -19.70
CA TYR A 85 11.83 3.89 -20.49
C TYR A 85 10.78 4.83 -19.93
N LEU A 86 11.12 6.11 -19.84
CA LEU A 86 10.20 7.14 -19.34
C LEU A 86 9.64 7.94 -20.51
N TYR A 87 8.32 8.11 -20.51
CA TYR A 87 7.58 8.83 -21.52
C TYR A 87 6.74 9.92 -20.88
N TYR A 88 7.00 11.18 -21.25
CA TYR A 88 6.11 12.27 -20.88
C TYR A 88 4.68 12.02 -21.42
N GLU A 89 3.67 12.17 -20.57
CA GLU A 89 2.28 12.06 -20.99
C GLU A 89 1.79 13.39 -21.57
N SER A 90 1.56 13.41 -22.88
CA SER A 90 1.12 14.61 -23.58
C SER A 90 -0.17 15.19 -22.99
N GLY A 91 -0.08 16.40 -22.44
CA GLY A 91 -1.25 17.14 -21.92
C GLY A 91 -1.43 17.06 -20.40
N SER A 92 -0.56 16.33 -19.68
CA SER A 92 -0.58 16.25 -18.21
C SER A 92 0.01 17.49 -17.51
N PHE A 93 0.37 18.53 -18.26
CA PHE A 93 1.16 19.65 -17.77
C PHE A 93 0.29 20.76 -17.18
N SER A 94 0.65 21.26 -16.00
CA SER A 94 0.02 22.43 -15.41
C SER A 94 1.01 23.29 -14.62
N ILE A 95 0.71 24.59 -14.51
CA ILE A 95 1.45 25.54 -13.68
C ILE A 95 0.47 26.18 -12.69
N THR A 96 0.83 26.21 -11.41
CA THR A 96 0.08 26.85 -10.33
C THR A 96 0.94 27.93 -9.68
N PRO A 97 0.47 29.19 -9.55
CA PRO A 97 -0.78 29.71 -10.10
C PRO A 97 -0.76 29.72 -11.64
N ALA A 98 -1.94 29.64 -12.24
CA ALA A 98 -2.06 29.61 -13.69
C ALA A 98 -1.49 30.89 -14.33
N ILE A 99 -0.43 30.72 -15.13
CA ILE A 99 0.18 31.77 -15.95
C ILE A 99 -0.04 31.48 -17.44
N SER A 100 0.06 32.50 -18.28
CA SER A 100 -0.22 32.39 -19.72
C SER A 100 1.06 32.20 -20.55
N ILE A 101 0.92 31.76 -21.80
CA ILE A 101 2.03 31.71 -22.75
C ILE A 101 2.47 33.14 -23.07
N CYS A 102 3.78 33.40 -23.13
CA CYS A 102 4.30 34.74 -23.40
C CYS A 102 3.85 35.28 -24.76
N ALA A 103 3.28 36.48 -24.76
CA ALA A 103 3.11 37.31 -25.95
C ALA A 103 4.37 38.16 -26.18
N GLU A 104 4.64 38.59 -27.42
CA GLU A 104 5.86 39.33 -27.83
C GLU A 104 6.18 40.59 -27.00
N GLU A 105 5.25 41.09 -26.19
CA GLU A 105 5.40 42.28 -25.33
C GLU A 105 4.73 42.11 -23.95
N SER A 106 4.58 40.88 -23.44
CA SER A 106 3.97 40.68 -22.12
C SER A 106 4.82 41.30 -21.01
N THR A 107 4.18 42.03 -20.10
CA THR A 107 4.77 42.46 -18.82
C THR A 107 4.26 41.66 -17.63
N GLU A 108 3.31 40.75 -17.87
CA GLU A 108 2.79 39.81 -16.87
C GLU A 108 3.64 38.54 -16.89
N THR A 109 3.73 37.87 -15.73
CA THR A 109 4.41 36.58 -15.60
C THR A 109 3.83 35.58 -16.59
N CYS A 110 4.69 35.01 -17.40
CA CYS A 110 4.30 34.14 -18.52
C CYS A 110 5.37 33.08 -18.76
N TYR A 111 5.04 32.07 -19.57
CA TYR A 111 5.98 31.00 -19.92
C TYR A 111 6.11 30.76 -21.43
N GLU A 112 7.24 30.19 -21.82
CA GLU A 112 7.54 29.70 -23.17
C GLU A 112 8.05 28.26 -23.06
N LEU A 113 7.57 27.38 -23.93
CA LEU A 113 8.05 26.00 -23.99
C LEU A 113 9.13 25.87 -25.07
N ALA A 114 10.25 25.23 -24.74
CA ALA A 114 11.29 24.88 -25.71
C ALA A 114 10.77 23.92 -26.79
N SER A 115 9.81 23.06 -26.43
CA SER A 115 9.08 22.20 -27.34
C SER A 115 7.59 22.17 -27.00
N SER A 116 6.74 22.42 -27.99
CA SER A 116 5.28 22.36 -27.83
C SER A 116 4.75 20.96 -27.55
N SER A 117 5.57 19.92 -27.77
CA SER A 117 5.20 18.52 -27.54
C SER A 117 5.85 17.90 -26.30
N ASN A 118 6.82 18.58 -25.68
CA ASN A 118 7.48 18.10 -24.48
C ASN A 118 7.95 19.28 -23.61
N PRO A 119 7.18 19.68 -22.59
CA PRO A 119 7.56 20.76 -21.68
C PRO A 119 8.84 20.43 -20.89
N LEU A 120 9.18 19.15 -20.73
CA LEU A 120 10.40 18.71 -20.01
C LEU A 120 11.70 19.05 -20.77
N ALA A 121 11.61 19.32 -22.07
CA ALA A 121 12.74 19.78 -22.87
C ALA A 121 13.17 21.21 -22.51
N GLY A 122 12.35 21.96 -21.76
CA GLY A 122 12.66 23.29 -21.27
C GLY A 122 11.43 24.18 -21.17
N ILE A 123 11.29 24.88 -20.05
CA ILE A 123 10.27 25.90 -19.81
C ILE A 123 10.99 27.18 -19.40
N THR A 124 10.85 28.24 -20.18
CA THR A 124 11.35 29.56 -19.82
C THR A 124 10.21 30.37 -19.23
N ILE A 125 10.40 30.88 -18.01
CA ILE A 125 9.44 31.72 -17.31
C ILE A 125 10.01 33.13 -17.25
N ARG A 126 9.20 34.11 -17.66
CA ARG A 126 9.59 35.52 -17.78
C ARG A 126 8.74 36.42 -16.89
N ASN A 127 9.23 37.63 -16.65
CA ASN A 127 8.59 38.66 -15.84
C ASN A 127 8.29 38.16 -14.42
N LEU A 128 9.24 37.45 -13.83
CA LEU A 128 9.17 37.02 -12.45
C LEU A 128 9.44 38.19 -11.51
N THR A 129 8.75 38.19 -10.37
CA THR A 129 9.06 39.08 -9.26
C THR A 129 9.72 38.28 -8.16
N GLU A 130 10.70 38.85 -7.49
CA GLU A 130 11.38 38.22 -6.34
C GLU A 130 10.38 37.67 -5.32
N GLY A 131 10.57 36.41 -4.91
CA GLY A 131 9.70 35.66 -4.01
C GLY A 131 8.43 35.09 -4.66
N TYR A 132 8.23 35.27 -5.97
CA TYR A 132 7.14 34.63 -6.70
C TYR A 132 7.37 33.12 -6.78
N SER A 133 6.40 32.33 -6.33
CA SER A 133 6.49 30.88 -6.31
C SER A 133 5.52 30.27 -7.33
N LEU A 134 6.00 29.24 -8.03
CA LEU A 134 5.24 28.49 -9.00
C LEU A 134 5.50 26.99 -8.83
N GLU A 135 4.43 26.21 -8.98
CA GLU A 135 4.45 24.76 -9.01
C GLU A 135 4.19 24.30 -10.43
N ILE A 136 5.05 23.45 -10.96
CA ILE A 136 4.92 22.83 -12.26
C ILE A 136 4.64 21.35 -12.05
N ASN A 137 3.44 20.92 -12.44
CA ASN A 137 3.01 19.53 -12.30
C ASN A 137 2.98 18.84 -13.66
N TYR A 138 3.46 17.60 -13.71
CA TYR A 138 3.33 16.75 -14.88
C TYR A 138 3.33 15.26 -14.52
N THR A 139 2.91 14.43 -15.48
CA THR A 139 2.82 12.98 -15.37
C THR A 139 3.71 12.36 -16.44
N ALA A 140 4.44 11.32 -16.08
CA ALA A 140 5.18 10.49 -17.02
C ALA A 140 4.73 9.04 -16.88
N ARG A 141 4.76 8.29 -17.97
CA ARG A 141 4.61 6.85 -18.01
C ARG A 141 5.98 6.18 -17.95
N VAL A 142 6.10 5.06 -17.24
CA VAL A 142 7.24 4.16 -17.31
C VAL A 142 6.81 2.91 -18.07
N ASP A 143 7.58 2.56 -19.09
CA ASP A 143 7.55 1.21 -19.65
C ASP A 143 8.70 0.45 -18.96
N SER A 144 8.36 -0.30 -17.92
CA SER A 144 9.32 -1.07 -17.14
C SER A 144 9.49 -2.49 -17.67
N ASN A 145 10.73 -2.96 -17.68
CA ASN A 145 11.07 -4.31 -18.13
C ASN A 145 11.34 -5.26 -16.94
N LEU A 146 10.86 -4.91 -15.74
CA LEU A 146 10.93 -5.79 -14.57
C LEU A 146 10.10 -7.07 -14.81
N ASP A 147 10.71 -8.24 -14.61
CA ASP A 147 10.04 -9.54 -14.67
C ASP A 147 9.56 -9.92 -13.26
N CYS A 148 8.35 -9.48 -12.93
CA CYS A 148 7.76 -9.71 -11.60
C CYS A 148 7.14 -11.10 -11.44
N ASP A 149 6.99 -11.84 -12.55
CA ASP A 149 6.48 -13.21 -12.54
C ASP A 149 7.58 -14.23 -12.31
N ASN A 150 8.82 -13.88 -12.68
CA ASN A 150 9.97 -14.77 -12.54
C ASN A 150 11.17 -14.04 -11.91
N PRO A 151 11.07 -13.61 -10.64
CA PRO A 151 12.19 -13.00 -9.92
C PRO A 151 13.44 -13.87 -10.01
N PRO A 152 14.57 -13.36 -10.53
CA PRO A 152 15.83 -14.04 -10.34
C PRO A 152 16.19 -14.04 -8.85
N GLU A 153 16.63 -15.18 -8.31
CA GLU A 153 17.00 -15.29 -6.89
C GLU A 153 18.00 -14.20 -6.46
N GLY A 154 17.70 -13.52 -5.35
CA GLY A 154 18.58 -12.51 -4.77
C GLY A 154 18.67 -11.21 -5.56
N VAL A 155 17.78 -10.98 -6.53
CA VAL A 155 17.71 -9.74 -7.29
C VAL A 155 16.61 -8.83 -6.73
N CYS A 156 16.98 -7.58 -6.52
CA CYS A 156 16.06 -6.50 -6.26
C CYS A 156 15.20 -6.26 -7.49
N LEU A 157 13.92 -6.66 -7.47
CA LEU A 157 12.97 -6.30 -8.53
C LEU A 157 12.40 -4.89 -8.31
N ALA A 158 13.32 -3.95 -8.15
CA ALA A 158 13.04 -2.53 -8.16
C ALA A 158 14.11 -1.82 -8.97
N GLU A 159 13.69 -0.80 -9.70
CA GLU A 159 14.57 0.11 -10.39
C GLU A 159 14.40 1.49 -9.78
N SER A 160 15.52 2.14 -9.47
CA SER A 160 15.50 3.53 -9.03
C SER A 160 16.36 4.38 -9.93
N TYR A 161 15.93 5.61 -10.15
CA TYR A 161 16.71 6.61 -10.86
C TYR A 161 16.62 7.95 -10.18
N ILE A 162 17.74 8.67 -10.21
CA ILE A 162 17.81 10.03 -9.72
C ILE A 162 17.36 10.94 -10.85
N ASN A 163 16.20 11.56 -10.65
CA ASN A 163 15.66 12.52 -11.57
C ASN A 163 16.11 13.93 -11.19
N GLU A 164 16.90 14.53 -12.06
CA GLU A 164 17.45 15.88 -11.91
C GLU A 164 16.61 16.90 -12.68
N ALA A 165 16.34 18.04 -12.03
CA ALA A 165 15.85 19.25 -12.66
C ALA A 165 16.86 20.38 -12.46
N GLU A 166 17.06 21.17 -13.50
CA GLU A 166 17.95 22.34 -13.47
C GLU A 166 17.14 23.61 -13.76
N ALA A 167 17.34 24.65 -12.95
CA ALA A 167 16.83 25.99 -13.19
C ALA A 167 17.99 26.97 -13.41
N GLN A 168 18.08 27.50 -14.63
CA GLN A 168 19.08 28.46 -15.05
C GLN A 168 18.47 29.87 -15.07
N GLU A 169 18.87 30.71 -14.12
CA GLU A 169 18.48 32.12 -14.04
C GLU A 169 19.38 32.99 -14.92
N ILE A 170 18.83 34.06 -15.49
CA ILE A 170 19.66 35.02 -16.24
C ILE A 170 20.62 35.72 -15.28
N GLU A 171 21.87 35.94 -15.73
CA GLU A 171 22.94 36.60 -14.98
C GLU A 171 23.51 35.84 -13.75
N ILE A 172 23.03 34.62 -13.48
CA ILE A 172 23.58 33.73 -12.44
C ILE A 172 24.37 32.60 -13.11
N GLU A 173 25.66 32.49 -12.80
CA GLU A 173 26.58 31.59 -13.52
C GLU A 173 26.31 30.09 -13.26
N ASN A 174 25.81 29.73 -12.07
CA ASN A 174 25.55 28.33 -11.71
C ASN A 174 24.04 28.06 -11.70
N PRO A 175 23.57 26.98 -12.35
CA PRO A 175 22.18 26.58 -12.28
C PRO A 175 21.83 26.09 -10.86
N LEU A 176 20.57 26.26 -10.48
CA LEU A 176 19.99 25.59 -9.33
C LEU A 176 19.64 24.15 -9.74
N THR A 177 19.98 23.18 -8.91
CA THR A 177 19.70 21.77 -9.19
C THR A 177 18.84 21.17 -8.09
N ALA A 178 17.76 20.49 -8.46
CA ALA A 178 16.93 19.71 -7.55
C ALA A 178 16.87 18.26 -8.02
N TYR A 179 16.86 17.34 -7.05
CA TYR A 179 16.87 15.90 -7.31
C TYR A 179 15.70 15.25 -6.60
N SER A 180 15.10 14.26 -7.24
CA SER A 180 14.18 13.33 -6.60
C SER A 180 14.48 11.92 -7.08
N THR A 181 14.41 10.94 -6.18
CA THR A 181 14.55 9.54 -6.54
C THR A 181 13.18 9.02 -6.93
N VAL A 182 13.08 8.47 -8.13
CA VAL A 182 11.89 7.74 -8.56
C VAL A 182 12.19 6.26 -8.48
N THR A 183 11.23 5.49 -7.95
CA THR A 183 11.39 4.06 -7.76
C THR A 183 10.24 3.31 -8.42
N VAL A 184 10.56 2.39 -9.30
CA VAL A 184 9.61 1.45 -9.92
C VAL A 184 9.79 0.10 -9.26
N ILE A 185 8.68 -0.50 -8.81
CA ILE A 185 8.70 -1.68 -7.93
C ILE A 185 7.58 -2.63 -8.36
N CYS A 186 7.86 -3.93 -8.36
CA CYS A 186 6.82 -4.96 -8.43
C CYS A 186 5.80 -4.84 -7.29
N PRO A 187 4.58 -5.39 -7.45
CA PRO A 187 3.64 -5.57 -6.37
C PRO A 187 4.29 -6.19 -5.13
N TYR A 188 3.84 -5.74 -3.96
CA TYR A 188 4.44 -6.16 -2.70
C TYR A 188 3.47 -5.96 -1.54
N VAL A 189 3.54 -6.85 -0.54
CA VAL A 189 2.79 -6.72 0.71
C VAL A 189 3.57 -5.87 1.70
N LEU A 190 2.94 -4.83 2.24
CA LEU A 190 3.54 -4.01 3.29
C LEU A 190 2.95 -4.38 4.66
N THR A 191 3.76 -4.95 5.54
CA THR A 191 3.39 -5.17 6.94
C THR A 191 3.92 -4.05 7.83
N ARG A 192 3.09 -3.52 8.74
CA ARG A 192 3.49 -2.48 9.71
C ARG A 192 3.23 -2.96 11.14
N ASN A 193 4.26 -2.85 11.98
CA ASN A 193 4.33 -3.48 13.31
C ASN A 193 4.30 -5.01 13.21
N ALA A 194 4.69 -5.68 14.30
CA ALA A 194 4.69 -7.14 14.37
C ALA A 194 3.29 -7.62 14.01
N GLY A 195 3.14 -8.00 12.75
CA GLY A 195 1.89 -8.28 12.09
C GLY A 195 1.96 -9.73 11.67
N ASP A 196 1.10 -10.51 12.30
CA ASP A 196 1.08 -11.95 12.17
C ASP A 196 0.35 -12.27 10.87
N VAL A 197 1.13 -12.29 9.78
CA VAL A 197 0.67 -12.81 8.49
C VAL A 197 1.08 -14.26 8.43
N TYR A 198 0.10 -15.15 8.58
CA TYR A 198 0.29 -16.58 8.37
C TYR A 198 -0.10 -16.93 6.95
N LEU A 199 0.87 -17.43 6.19
CA LEU A 199 0.62 -17.90 4.84
C LEU A 199 0.72 -19.41 4.82
N GLU A 200 -0.33 -20.05 4.34
CA GLU A 200 -0.36 -21.51 4.20
C GLU A 200 0.65 -21.98 3.13
N ASN A 201 0.83 -21.17 2.08
CA ASN A 201 1.77 -21.37 0.99
C ASN A 201 2.85 -20.29 0.97
N GLN A 202 3.99 -20.59 0.34
CA GLN A 202 4.96 -19.55 -0.03
C GLN A 202 4.28 -18.59 -1.02
N LEU A 203 4.44 -17.28 -0.84
CA LEU A 203 3.98 -16.32 -1.85
C LEU A 203 4.70 -16.58 -3.17
N ASP A 204 3.95 -16.94 -4.19
CA ASP A 204 4.46 -16.96 -5.56
C ASP A 204 4.41 -15.55 -6.19
N ALA A 205 3.60 -14.65 -5.61
CA ALA A 205 3.44 -13.26 -6.04
C ALA A 205 4.05 -12.25 -5.04
N GLY A 206 4.86 -11.31 -5.55
CA GLY A 206 5.37 -10.16 -4.79
C GLY A 206 6.90 -10.09 -4.65
N THR A 207 7.43 -8.91 -4.31
CA THR A 207 8.88 -8.63 -4.34
C THR A 207 9.47 -8.14 -3.03
N ASN A 208 10.66 -8.65 -2.71
CA ASN A 208 11.54 -8.12 -1.68
C ASN A 208 12.05 -6.68 -1.97
N ILE A 209 11.65 -5.71 -1.15
CA ILE A 209 12.00 -4.28 -1.30
C ILE A 209 13.20 -3.82 -0.45
N LEU A 210 13.94 -4.74 0.19
CA LEU A 210 15.09 -4.42 1.06
C LEU A 210 16.11 -3.49 0.39
N CYS A 211 16.35 -3.69 -0.90
CA CYS A 211 17.34 -2.99 -1.69
C CYS A 211 17.10 -1.48 -1.86
N ILE A 212 15.86 -1.01 -1.78
CA ILE A 212 15.48 0.38 -2.04
C ILE A 212 15.19 1.17 -0.77
N ALA A 213 14.88 0.50 0.35
CA ALA A 213 14.40 1.14 1.57
C ALA A 213 15.19 0.67 2.82
N ASN A 214 16.52 0.73 2.77
CA ASN A 214 17.43 0.24 3.84
C ASN A 214 17.21 0.88 5.24
N ASP A 215 16.65 2.10 5.29
CA ASP A 215 16.49 2.88 6.53
C ASP A 215 15.10 2.72 7.17
N PHE A 216 14.15 2.04 6.50
CA PHE A 216 12.84 1.74 7.05
C PHE A 216 12.95 0.44 7.86
N ALA A 217 13.40 0.60 9.10
CA ALA A 217 13.50 -0.50 10.05
C ALA A 217 12.10 -1.08 10.34
N ASN A 218 11.92 -2.33 9.93
CA ASN A 218 10.71 -3.11 10.13
C ASN A 218 10.55 -3.59 11.57
N SER A 219 9.36 -4.09 11.84
CA SER A 219 8.97 -4.82 13.05
C SER A 219 9.05 -6.33 12.85
N ASP A 220 9.44 -7.04 13.91
CA ASP A 220 9.51 -8.51 13.94
C ASP A 220 8.15 -9.14 13.64
N GLY A 221 8.04 -10.11 12.72
CA GLY A 221 6.79 -10.82 12.40
C GLY A 221 6.97 -12.33 12.47
N ILE A 222 5.94 -13.07 12.85
CA ILE A 222 5.94 -14.54 12.80
C ILE A 222 5.46 -14.98 11.41
N VAL A 223 6.32 -15.73 10.70
CA VAL A 223 5.91 -16.52 9.54
C VAL A 223 6.01 -17.99 9.90
N LEU A 224 4.91 -18.71 9.74
CA LEU A 224 4.87 -20.16 9.89
C LEU A 224 4.63 -20.73 8.50
N VAL A 225 5.35 -21.79 8.20
CA VAL A 225 5.45 -22.33 6.86
C VAL A 225 5.08 -23.81 6.94
N ALA A 226 4.28 -24.30 5.99
CA ALA A 226 3.87 -25.70 5.97
C ALA A 226 5.08 -26.65 6.02
N GLN A 227 4.96 -27.74 6.78
CA GLN A 227 6.03 -28.70 7.12
C GLN A 227 6.74 -29.32 5.89
N GLU A 228 6.11 -29.28 4.70
CA GLU A 228 6.72 -29.77 3.46
C GLU A 228 7.88 -28.87 2.96
N LEU A 229 8.04 -27.67 3.54
CA LEU A 229 9.10 -26.72 3.25
C LEU A 229 10.35 -26.89 4.14
N ASP A 230 10.42 -27.94 4.98
CA ASP A 230 11.62 -28.37 5.74
C ASP A 230 12.88 -28.57 4.86
N SER A 231 12.69 -28.67 3.55
CA SER A 231 13.77 -28.81 2.56
C SER A 231 14.23 -27.49 1.92
N ILE A 232 13.51 -26.39 2.14
CA ILE A 232 13.82 -25.08 1.59
C ILE A 232 14.63 -24.27 2.62
N PRO A 233 15.80 -23.72 2.25
CA PRO A 233 16.56 -22.85 3.14
C PRO A 233 15.71 -21.68 3.62
N LEU A 234 15.79 -21.35 4.91
CA LEU A 234 15.14 -20.18 5.51
C LEU A 234 15.36 -18.90 4.69
N GLU A 235 16.57 -18.71 4.16
CA GLU A 235 16.93 -17.59 3.30
C GLU A 235 16.05 -17.51 2.05
N THR A 236 15.68 -18.64 1.46
CA THR A 236 14.78 -18.71 0.28
C THR A 236 13.35 -18.31 0.65
N ILE A 237 12.84 -18.78 1.78
CA ILE A 237 11.50 -18.42 2.28
C ILE A 237 11.43 -16.91 2.55
N LEU A 238 12.43 -16.37 3.26
CA LEU A 238 12.53 -14.94 3.58
C LEU A 238 12.68 -14.06 2.33
N ASN A 239 13.26 -14.59 1.24
CA ASN A 239 13.39 -13.84 -0.02
C ASN A 239 12.06 -13.67 -0.77
N SER A 240 11.06 -14.52 -0.53
CA SER A 240 9.71 -14.41 -1.12
C SER A 240 8.82 -13.39 -0.41
N PHE A 241 9.20 -12.92 0.78
CA PHE A 241 8.48 -11.84 1.45
C PHE A 241 9.03 -10.48 1.02
N SER A 242 8.10 -9.57 0.75
CA SER A 242 8.39 -8.16 0.51
C SER A 242 8.85 -7.39 1.74
N SER A 243 8.62 -7.93 2.93
CA SER A 243 8.97 -7.30 4.20
C SER A 243 9.97 -8.14 5.02
N TYR A 244 10.88 -7.40 5.66
CA TYR A 244 11.91 -7.89 6.57
C TYR A 244 11.29 -8.70 7.72
N ILE A 245 11.48 -10.01 7.76
CA ILE A 245 11.34 -10.83 8.96
C ILE A 245 12.75 -11.14 9.46
N THR A 246 13.18 -10.43 10.51
CA THR A 246 14.54 -10.55 11.07
C THR A 246 14.73 -11.77 11.97
N GLU A 247 13.64 -12.35 12.46
CA GLU A 247 13.69 -13.50 13.36
C GLU A 247 12.60 -14.50 12.99
N LEU A 248 12.97 -15.57 12.29
CA LEU A 248 12.12 -16.74 12.16
C LEU A 248 12.27 -17.57 13.44
N PHE A 249 11.26 -17.56 14.31
CA PHE A 249 11.17 -18.55 15.36
C PHE A 249 10.77 -19.90 14.75
N TYR A 250 11.77 -20.66 14.30
CA TYR A 250 11.61 -22.08 14.01
C TYR A 250 11.53 -22.84 15.33
N ALA A 251 10.37 -22.83 15.96
CA ALA A 251 10.02 -23.80 16.97
C ALA A 251 8.86 -24.61 16.42
N THR A 252 9.15 -25.72 15.76
CA THR A 252 8.19 -26.82 15.65
C THR A 252 7.92 -27.31 17.07
N GLN A 253 7.02 -26.65 17.80
CA GLN A 253 6.29 -27.38 18.82
C GLN A 253 5.41 -28.38 18.07
N ASP A 254 5.36 -29.62 18.56
CA ASP A 254 4.56 -30.67 17.93
C ASP A 254 3.09 -30.24 17.74
N ASP A 255 2.63 -29.22 18.49
CA ASP A 255 1.30 -28.60 18.44
C ASP A 255 1.06 -27.74 17.17
N TRP A 256 2.09 -27.32 16.42
CA TRP A 256 2.01 -26.44 15.24
C TRP A 256 2.20 -27.18 13.90
N LEU A 257 2.32 -28.50 13.93
CA LEU A 257 2.32 -29.29 12.69
C LEU A 257 0.95 -29.16 12.02
N VAL A 258 0.87 -29.00 10.70
CA VAL A 258 -0.42 -28.98 9.96
C VAL A 258 -1.29 -30.16 10.37
N ALA A 259 -0.71 -31.36 10.57
CA ALA A 259 -1.42 -32.53 11.07
C ALA A 259 -1.93 -32.38 12.52
N SER A 260 -1.19 -31.70 13.40
CA SER A 260 -1.60 -31.44 14.78
C SER A 260 -2.58 -30.26 14.87
N ILE A 261 -2.44 -29.25 14.02
CA ILE A 261 -3.43 -28.18 13.82
C ILE A 261 -4.71 -28.81 13.26
N ILE A 262 -4.65 -29.67 12.24
CA ILE A 262 -5.82 -30.39 11.74
C ILE A 262 -6.40 -31.33 12.80
N GLU A 263 -5.61 -32.08 13.58
CA GLU A 263 -6.14 -32.97 14.64
C GLU A 263 -6.69 -32.18 15.85
N SER A 264 -6.09 -31.04 16.18
CA SER A 264 -6.54 -30.05 17.16
C SER A 264 -7.82 -29.38 16.69
N SER A 265 -7.83 -28.86 15.46
CA SER A 265 -8.94 -28.24 14.76
C SER A 265 -10.07 -29.24 14.60
N GLU A 266 -9.88 -30.49 14.17
CA GLU A 266 -10.95 -31.49 14.12
C GLU A 266 -11.57 -31.76 15.51
N ASN A 267 -10.77 -31.76 16.58
CA ASN A 267 -11.27 -31.90 17.96
C ASN A 267 -11.87 -30.60 18.55
N HIS A 268 -11.42 -29.43 18.08
CA HIS A 268 -11.87 -28.11 18.51
C HIS A 268 -13.08 -27.63 17.71
N ILE A 269 -13.08 -27.79 16.38
CA ILE A 269 -14.25 -27.81 15.50
C ILE A 269 -15.28 -28.80 16.05
N ALA A 270 -14.91 -30.00 16.52
CA ALA A 270 -15.88 -30.87 17.19
C ALA A 270 -16.46 -30.27 18.49
N ARG A 271 -15.77 -29.33 19.17
CA ARG A 271 -16.26 -28.64 20.38
C ARG A 271 -17.05 -27.36 20.06
N ALA A 272 -16.60 -26.58 19.07
CA ALA A 272 -17.34 -25.52 18.40
C ALA A 272 -18.64 -26.07 17.82
N MET A 273 -18.59 -27.06 16.92
CA MET A 273 -19.75 -27.74 16.33
C MET A 273 -20.63 -28.44 17.37
N TYR A 274 -20.08 -28.93 18.48
CA TYR A 274 -20.92 -29.43 19.59
C TYR A 274 -21.82 -28.33 20.18
N ASN A 275 -21.40 -27.06 20.10
CA ASN A 275 -22.21 -25.89 20.44
C ASN A 275 -23.07 -25.36 19.27
N PHE A 276 -22.80 -25.70 18.00
CA PHE A 276 -23.52 -25.20 16.81
C PHE A 276 -24.60 -26.14 16.24
N ASN A 277 -24.78 -27.33 16.82
CA ASN A 277 -25.70 -28.40 16.38
C ASN A 277 -27.21 -28.08 16.25
N THR A 278 -27.63 -26.81 16.25
CA THR A 278 -29.04 -26.42 16.08
C THR A 278 -29.31 -25.35 15.04
N ILE A 279 -28.30 -24.80 14.35
CA ILE A 279 -28.57 -23.82 13.29
C ILE A 279 -29.04 -24.60 12.06
N THR A 280 -30.27 -24.28 11.62
CA THR A 280 -30.81 -24.84 10.39
C THR A 280 -29.97 -24.28 9.24
N PRO A 281 -29.43 -25.11 8.33
CA PRO A 281 -28.66 -24.63 7.19
C PRO A 281 -29.42 -23.51 6.49
N VAL A 282 -28.74 -22.40 6.21
CA VAL A 282 -29.36 -21.29 5.50
C VAL A 282 -29.59 -21.78 4.06
N THR A 283 -30.82 -21.69 3.57
CA THR A 283 -31.19 -22.27 2.26
C THR A 283 -31.08 -21.31 1.08
N THR A 284 -30.61 -20.09 1.34
CA THR A 284 -30.50 -18.99 0.37
C THR A 284 -29.33 -18.10 0.76
N ASP A 285 -28.74 -17.41 -0.21
CA ASP A 285 -27.78 -16.32 0.04
C ASP A 285 -28.31 -15.33 1.08
N MET A 286 -27.40 -14.78 1.88
CA MET A 286 -27.70 -13.76 2.87
C MET A 286 -26.85 -12.52 2.63
N THR A 287 -27.47 -11.34 2.70
CA THR A 287 -26.77 -10.07 2.72
C THR A 287 -27.01 -9.39 4.06
N ALA A 288 -25.94 -9.09 4.78
CA ALA A 288 -25.95 -8.28 5.99
C ALA A 288 -25.44 -6.88 5.66
N THR A 289 -26.35 -5.91 5.60
CA THR A 289 -26.03 -4.51 5.27
C THR A 289 -25.54 -3.74 6.49
N ASP A 290 -25.95 -4.16 7.69
CA ASP A 290 -25.43 -3.68 8.96
C ASP A 290 -25.27 -4.83 9.98
N TRP A 291 -24.78 -4.50 11.17
CA TRP A 291 -24.53 -5.52 12.20
C TRP A 291 -25.81 -6.18 12.71
N ASP A 292 -26.93 -5.46 12.75
CA ASP A 292 -28.20 -6.00 13.28
C ASP A 292 -28.73 -7.12 12.38
N ASP A 293 -28.42 -7.09 11.08
CA ASP A 293 -28.74 -8.18 10.15
C ASP A 293 -28.06 -9.51 10.54
N LEU A 294 -26.86 -9.46 11.15
CA LEU A 294 -26.13 -10.66 11.59
C LEU A 294 -26.76 -11.31 12.82
N GLU A 295 -27.56 -10.61 13.63
CA GLU A 295 -28.17 -11.17 14.85
C GLU A 295 -29.05 -12.41 14.57
N ALA A 296 -29.54 -12.57 13.35
CA ALA A 296 -30.24 -13.78 12.91
C ALA A 296 -29.34 -15.03 12.85
N LEU A 297 -28.02 -14.86 12.75
CA LEU A 297 -26.99 -15.90 12.71
C LEU A 297 -26.39 -16.20 14.09
N LYS A 298 -26.83 -15.49 15.14
CA LYS A 298 -26.30 -15.66 16.49
C LYS A 298 -26.60 -17.05 17.02
N ASN A 299 -25.59 -17.69 17.62
CA ASN A 299 -25.76 -19.05 18.15
C ASN A 299 -26.76 -19.08 19.32
N GLU A 300 -27.92 -19.73 19.11
CA GLU A 300 -28.97 -19.88 20.12
C GLU A 300 -28.53 -20.65 21.38
N ASN A 301 -27.55 -21.56 21.27
CA ASN A 301 -27.05 -22.34 22.39
C ASN A 301 -26.02 -21.56 23.23
N ASN A 302 -25.48 -20.47 22.68
CA ASN A 302 -24.48 -19.66 23.35
C ASN A 302 -24.64 -18.17 23.06
N LEU A 303 -25.85 -17.64 23.29
CA LEU A 303 -26.20 -16.23 23.08
C LEU A 303 -25.30 -15.22 23.81
N ALA A 304 -24.55 -15.68 24.81
CA ALA A 304 -23.60 -14.84 25.55
C ALA A 304 -22.23 -14.73 24.87
N GLU A 305 -21.92 -15.64 23.95
CA GLU A 305 -20.75 -15.57 23.09
C GLU A 305 -21.20 -14.90 21.79
N GLU A 306 -20.61 -13.75 21.48
CA GLU A 306 -20.94 -12.94 20.29
C GLU A 306 -20.38 -13.61 19.00
N ILE A 307 -20.86 -14.83 18.73
CA ILE A 307 -20.49 -15.66 17.58
C ILE A 307 -21.69 -15.78 16.64
N TYR A 308 -21.45 -15.46 15.38
CA TYR A 308 -22.39 -15.45 14.27
C TYR A 308 -21.98 -16.53 13.28
N TYR A 309 -22.84 -17.50 13.00
CA TYR A 309 -22.49 -18.68 12.20
C TYR A 309 -23.40 -18.81 10.97
N PHE A 310 -22.78 -18.94 9.80
CA PHE A 310 -23.43 -19.15 8.52
C PHE A 310 -22.92 -20.45 7.89
N ASP A 311 -23.82 -21.37 7.55
CA ASP A 311 -23.52 -22.58 6.76
C ASP A 311 -24.08 -22.40 5.34
N GLY A 312 -23.19 -22.32 4.36
CA GLY A 312 -23.50 -22.15 2.94
C GLY A 312 -24.02 -23.43 2.24
N ASN A 313 -24.22 -24.51 3.00
CA ASN A 313 -24.83 -25.75 2.54
C ASN A 313 -24.07 -26.39 1.35
N ASN A 314 -22.76 -26.59 1.51
CA ASN A 314 -21.85 -27.11 0.47
C ASN A 314 -21.70 -26.16 -0.73
N ASN A 315 -21.42 -24.90 -0.44
CA ASN A 315 -21.09 -23.82 -1.38
C ASN A 315 -22.25 -23.58 -2.35
N THR A 316 -23.48 -23.64 -1.83
CA THR A 316 -24.71 -23.34 -2.58
C THR A 316 -25.29 -21.98 -2.23
N ASN A 317 -24.90 -21.44 -1.08
CA ASN A 317 -25.32 -20.14 -0.59
C ASN A 317 -24.13 -19.41 0.00
N ASP A 318 -24.10 -18.11 -0.19
CA ASP A 318 -23.00 -17.26 0.24
C ASP A 318 -23.46 -16.19 1.22
N LEU A 319 -22.52 -15.69 2.02
CA LEU A 319 -22.73 -14.55 2.90
C LEU A 319 -22.13 -13.30 2.26
N THR A 320 -22.92 -12.24 2.11
CA THR A 320 -22.44 -10.92 1.74
C THR A 320 -22.49 -9.98 2.94
N ILE A 321 -21.37 -9.32 3.24
CA ILE A 321 -21.26 -8.26 4.24
C ILE A 321 -21.14 -6.92 3.52
N GLY A 322 -22.08 -6.03 3.80
CA GLY A 322 -22.11 -4.68 3.28
C GLY A 322 -22.98 -4.47 2.04
N ASP A 323 -23.04 -3.21 1.63
CA ASP A 323 -23.80 -2.69 0.49
C ASP A 323 -23.07 -1.54 -0.24
N GLY A 324 -21.76 -1.39 0.02
CA GLY A 324 -20.95 -0.24 -0.39
C GLY A 324 -20.79 0.85 0.69
N SER A 325 -21.62 0.85 1.74
CA SER A 325 -21.46 1.76 2.90
C SER A 325 -20.70 1.10 4.06
N ASN A 326 -19.96 1.85 4.87
CA ASN A 326 -19.12 1.25 5.93
C ASN A 326 -19.91 0.29 6.85
N PHE A 327 -19.48 -0.96 6.92
CA PHE A 327 -19.98 -1.96 7.85
C PHE A 327 -19.32 -1.73 9.22
N THR A 328 -20.11 -1.33 10.21
CA THR A 328 -19.59 -0.90 11.51
C THR A 328 -19.67 -2.01 12.54
N VAL A 329 -18.53 -2.47 13.03
CA VAL A 329 -18.42 -3.47 14.10
C VAL A 329 -18.71 -2.78 15.45
N PRO A 330 -19.69 -3.26 16.23
CA PRO A 330 -20.04 -2.66 17.51
C PRO A 330 -18.99 -2.96 18.59
N GLN A 331 -19.18 -2.38 19.77
CA GLN A 331 -18.33 -2.64 20.94
C GLN A 331 -18.37 -4.12 21.31
N GLY A 332 -17.26 -4.61 21.88
CA GLY A 332 -17.12 -6.01 22.28
C GLY A 332 -16.32 -6.83 21.27
N ALA A 333 -16.09 -8.09 21.62
CA ALA A 333 -15.34 -9.04 20.82
C ALA A 333 -16.31 -9.95 20.08
N HIS A 334 -16.25 -9.95 18.76
CA HIS A 334 -17.21 -10.59 17.88
C HIS A 334 -16.54 -11.54 16.90
N THR A 335 -17.22 -12.62 16.54
CA THR A 335 -16.71 -13.60 15.58
C THR A 335 -17.77 -13.97 14.56
N ILE A 336 -17.44 -13.86 13.27
CA ILE A 336 -18.26 -14.34 12.16
C ILE A 336 -17.60 -15.60 11.61
N ILE A 337 -18.36 -16.68 11.50
CA ILE A 337 -17.92 -17.97 10.94
C ILE A 337 -18.78 -18.26 9.71
N VAL A 338 -18.13 -18.45 8.56
CA VAL A 338 -18.74 -18.88 7.30
C VAL A 338 -18.19 -20.28 7.00
N GLU A 339 -19.05 -21.29 6.98
CA GLU A 339 -18.66 -22.67 6.69
C GLU A 339 -19.34 -23.15 5.41
N ASN A 340 -18.60 -23.82 4.54
CA ASN A 340 -19.12 -24.40 3.30
C ASN A 340 -19.90 -23.38 2.45
N GLY A 341 -19.37 -22.17 2.32
CA GLY A 341 -19.92 -21.07 1.53
C GLY A 341 -18.88 -19.95 1.42
N ASP A 342 -19.06 -19.07 0.44
CA ASP A 342 -18.13 -17.98 0.23
C ASP A 342 -18.58 -16.73 1.00
N LEU A 343 -17.60 -15.88 1.34
CA LEU A 343 -17.82 -14.58 1.96
C LEU A 343 -17.54 -13.47 0.95
N TYR A 344 -18.53 -12.62 0.68
CA TYR A 344 -18.39 -11.41 -0.13
C TYR A 344 -18.36 -10.19 0.78
N ILE A 345 -17.31 -9.38 0.71
CA ILE A 345 -17.17 -8.13 1.46
C ILE A 345 -17.34 -6.97 0.49
N GLN A 346 -18.50 -6.33 0.51
CA GLN A 346 -18.87 -5.22 -0.37
C GLN A 346 -18.73 -3.84 0.29
N SER A 347 -18.27 -3.80 1.53
CA SER A 347 -18.13 -2.59 2.32
C SER A 347 -16.84 -2.58 3.13
N ASN A 348 -16.30 -1.38 3.37
CA ASN A 348 -15.26 -1.21 4.37
C ASN A 348 -15.74 -1.71 5.73
N ILE A 349 -14.93 -2.51 6.42
CA ILE A 349 -15.20 -2.97 7.78
C ILE A 349 -14.46 -2.06 8.75
N LYS A 350 -15.21 -1.38 9.61
CA LYS A 350 -14.64 -0.41 10.57
C LYS A 350 -15.16 -0.67 11.98
N TYR A 351 -14.27 -0.57 12.95
CA TYR A 351 -14.70 -0.55 14.35
C TYR A 351 -15.49 0.74 14.66
N ILE A 352 -16.51 0.63 15.51
CA ILE A 352 -17.31 1.77 16.00
C ILE A 352 -16.45 2.86 16.65
N ASP A 353 -15.31 2.48 17.21
CA ASP A 353 -14.28 3.32 17.79
C ASP A 353 -13.04 3.39 16.87
N ALA A 354 -13.24 3.94 15.66
CA ALA A 354 -12.21 4.14 14.64
C ALA A 354 -10.96 4.94 15.10
N ASN A 355 -10.97 5.51 16.32
CA ASN A 355 -9.85 6.28 16.88
C ASN A 355 -8.92 5.45 17.80
N PHE A 356 -9.19 4.17 18.03
CA PHE A 356 -8.25 3.31 18.75
C PHE A 356 -7.16 2.88 17.78
N GLY A 357 -6.11 3.70 17.75
CA GLY A 357 -4.95 3.62 16.88
C GLY A 357 -4.16 4.93 16.97
N PHE A 358 -2.87 4.85 17.29
CA PHE A 358 -1.86 5.93 17.37
C PHE A 358 -1.64 6.69 18.69
N ASN A 359 -2.60 6.84 19.61
CA ASN A 359 -2.39 7.69 20.81
C ASN A 359 -2.73 7.05 22.18
N TYR A 360 -3.15 5.77 22.22
CA TYR A 360 -3.57 5.16 23.48
C TYR A 360 -2.42 4.50 24.25
N TYR A 361 -1.35 5.24 24.53
CA TYR A 361 -0.32 4.87 25.51
C TYR A 361 -0.77 5.16 26.95
N LEU A 362 -2.03 4.91 27.28
CA LEU A 362 -2.49 4.93 28.67
C LEU A 362 -2.64 3.47 29.10
N TYR A 363 -1.49 2.89 29.45
CA TYR A 363 -1.38 1.74 30.35
C TYR A 363 -1.93 2.14 31.73
N GLU A 364 -3.21 2.46 31.81
CA GLU A 364 -3.89 2.43 33.09
C GLU A 364 -4.15 0.96 33.41
N SER A 365 -3.62 0.50 34.54
CA SER A 365 -3.64 -0.90 34.97
C SER A 365 -5.04 -1.50 35.16
N ASP A 366 -6.09 -0.70 34.98
CA ASP A 366 -7.50 -1.04 35.16
C ASP A 366 -8.35 -0.74 33.91
N ALA A 367 -7.74 -0.59 32.72
CA ALA A 367 -8.48 -0.38 31.48
C ALA A 367 -9.39 -1.60 31.20
N ASP A 368 -10.70 -1.34 31.18
CA ASP A 368 -11.71 -2.34 30.82
C ASP A 368 -11.73 -2.50 29.29
N TYR A 369 -11.04 -3.54 28.81
CA TYR A 369 -10.98 -3.85 27.38
C TYR A 369 -12.24 -4.54 26.86
N THR A 370 -13.23 -4.87 27.70
CA THR A 370 -14.44 -5.60 27.24
C THR A 370 -15.32 -4.77 26.30
N ALA A 371 -15.22 -3.44 26.36
CA ALA A 371 -15.93 -2.53 25.46
C ALA A 371 -15.17 -2.21 24.16
N LEU A 372 -13.92 -2.67 24.05
CA LEU A 372 -13.10 -2.47 22.86
C LEU A 372 -13.70 -3.30 21.70
N ALA A 373 -14.03 -2.67 20.57
CA ALA A 373 -14.50 -3.43 19.42
C ALA A 373 -13.35 -4.30 18.87
N SER A 374 -13.62 -5.57 18.61
CA SER A 374 -12.66 -6.54 18.08
C SER A 374 -13.41 -7.57 17.24
N LEU A 375 -12.87 -7.95 16.09
CA LEU A 375 -13.52 -8.82 15.12
C LEU A 375 -12.61 -9.96 14.69
N ALA A 376 -13.15 -11.18 14.64
CA ALA A 376 -12.62 -12.27 13.85
C ALA A 376 -13.62 -12.68 12.76
N ILE A 377 -13.12 -12.95 11.56
CA ILE A 377 -13.85 -13.55 10.44
C ILE A 377 -13.13 -14.84 10.07
N ILE A 378 -13.84 -15.95 10.17
CA ILE A 378 -13.35 -17.31 9.91
C ILE A 378 -14.14 -17.87 8.74
N VAL A 379 -13.46 -18.27 7.68
CA VAL A 379 -14.06 -18.91 6.50
C VAL A 379 -13.48 -20.31 6.34
N LEU A 380 -14.36 -21.31 6.34
CA LEU A 380 -14.01 -22.73 6.29
C LEU A 380 -14.57 -23.34 5.01
N ASN A 381 -13.71 -23.95 4.18
CA ASN A 381 -14.08 -24.54 2.89
C ASN A 381 -14.76 -23.55 1.92
N GLY A 382 -14.33 -22.29 1.93
CA GLY A 382 -14.84 -21.23 1.07
C GLY A 382 -13.82 -20.11 0.90
N ASP A 383 -14.08 -19.21 -0.04
CA ASP A 383 -13.21 -18.08 -0.36
C ASP A 383 -13.74 -16.75 0.24
N ILE A 384 -12.86 -15.76 0.38
CA ILE A 384 -13.21 -14.37 0.68
C ILE A 384 -13.07 -13.54 -0.60
N TYR A 385 -14.18 -13.01 -1.10
CA TYR A 385 -14.23 -12.06 -2.22
C TYR A 385 -14.37 -10.63 -1.70
N ILE A 386 -13.46 -9.74 -2.09
CA ILE A 386 -13.46 -8.34 -1.64
C ILE A 386 -13.82 -7.45 -2.83
N ASP A 387 -14.88 -6.65 -2.71
CA ASP A 387 -15.23 -5.66 -3.74
C ASP A 387 -14.05 -4.70 -3.99
N PRO A 388 -13.70 -4.38 -5.25
CA PRO A 388 -12.59 -3.50 -5.59
C PRO A 388 -12.63 -2.12 -4.91
N ASN A 389 -13.81 -1.62 -4.53
CA ASN A 389 -13.98 -0.32 -3.88
C ASN A 389 -13.77 -0.36 -2.36
N VAL A 390 -13.57 -1.54 -1.76
CA VAL A 390 -13.33 -1.70 -0.32
C VAL A 390 -11.88 -1.42 0.01
N THR A 391 -11.58 -0.28 0.61
CA THR A 391 -10.21 0.17 0.91
C THR A 391 -9.73 -0.18 2.32
N ASP A 392 -10.64 -0.39 3.28
CA ASP A 392 -10.31 -0.64 4.68
C ASP A 392 -11.06 -1.84 5.25
N LEU A 393 -10.33 -2.80 5.80
CA LEU A 393 -10.86 -3.94 6.55
C LEU A 393 -10.30 -3.92 7.97
N SER A 394 -11.15 -4.09 8.98
CA SER A 394 -10.72 -4.18 10.38
C SER A 394 -11.10 -5.55 10.92
N GLY A 395 -10.15 -6.27 11.51
CA GLY A 395 -10.38 -7.60 12.07
C GLY A 395 -9.27 -8.59 11.76
N VAL A 396 -9.42 -9.78 12.34
CA VAL A 396 -8.61 -10.94 12.01
C VAL A 396 -9.35 -11.79 10.99
N PHE A 397 -8.67 -12.15 9.90
CA PHE A 397 -9.23 -12.95 8.82
C PHE A 397 -8.53 -14.30 8.80
N TYR A 398 -9.28 -15.38 8.94
CA TYR A 398 -8.78 -16.75 8.89
C TYR A 398 -9.52 -17.51 7.78
N MET A 399 -8.77 -18.22 6.95
CA MET A 399 -9.27 -19.05 5.86
C MET A 399 -8.66 -20.45 5.99
N ASP A 400 -9.51 -21.48 5.95
CA ASP A 400 -9.10 -22.88 5.86
C ASP A 400 -9.44 -23.43 4.47
N SER A 401 -8.40 -23.83 3.73
CA SER A 401 -8.50 -24.46 2.41
C SER A 401 -9.13 -23.55 1.32
N GLY A 402 -9.14 -22.23 1.53
CA GLY A 402 -9.63 -21.21 0.62
C GLY A 402 -8.71 -19.99 0.54
N SER A 403 -9.12 -18.97 -0.21
CA SER A 403 -8.29 -17.82 -0.56
C SER A 403 -9.01 -16.49 -0.45
N MET A 404 -8.24 -15.42 -0.29
CA MET A 404 -8.71 -14.03 -0.40
C MET A 404 -8.46 -13.52 -1.82
N GLN A 405 -9.49 -12.98 -2.48
CA GLN A 405 -9.41 -12.51 -3.86
C GLN A 405 -10.34 -11.32 -4.14
N SER A 406 -10.14 -10.64 -5.27
CA SER A 406 -11.02 -9.53 -5.67
C SER A 406 -12.33 -10.05 -6.24
N GLU A 407 -13.45 -9.40 -5.90
CA GLU A 407 -14.76 -9.85 -6.37
C GLU A 407 -14.83 -9.85 -7.91
N GLY A 408 -15.18 -11.01 -8.47
CA GLY A 408 -15.28 -11.22 -9.91
C GLY A 408 -13.94 -11.27 -10.66
N GLY A 409 -12.82 -11.42 -9.95
CA GLY A 409 -11.47 -11.37 -10.53
C GLY A 409 -11.16 -10.01 -11.17
N VAL A 410 -11.75 -8.95 -10.62
CA VAL A 410 -11.59 -7.59 -11.12
C VAL A 410 -10.33 -6.99 -10.51
N THR A 411 -9.40 -6.57 -11.36
CA THR A 411 -8.20 -5.86 -10.91
C THR A 411 -8.59 -4.56 -10.19
N ARG A 412 -8.10 -4.39 -8.97
CA ARG A 412 -8.30 -3.21 -8.13
C ARG A 412 -7.55 -2.02 -8.73
N GLY A 413 -8.17 -0.84 -8.71
CA GLY A 413 -7.63 0.35 -9.36
C GLY A 413 -6.32 0.83 -8.74
N ALA A 414 -5.47 1.38 -9.59
CA ALA A 414 -4.13 1.82 -9.20
C ALA A 414 -4.06 3.21 -8.55
N ILE A 415 -5.20 3.90 -8.39
CA ILE A 415 -5.34 5.11 -7.57
C ILE A 415 -6.58 4.97 -6.71
N GLY A 416 -6.43 5.10 -5.40
CA GLY A 416 -7.55 5.18 -4.46
C GLY A 416 -8.04 3.83 -3.92
N ASP A 417 -7.70 2.71 -4.55
CA ASP A 417 -8.28 1.39 -4.23
C ASP A 417 -7.32 0.47 -3.44
N GLN A 418 -6.25 1.04 -2.86
CA GLN A 418 -5.32 0.30 -1.99
C GLN A 418 -6.08 -0.36 -0.84
N LEU A 419 -5.96 -1.69 -0.73
CA LEU A 419 -6.53 -2.45 0.38
C LEU A 419 -5.65 -2.33 1.63
N ARG A 420 -6.26 -1.89 2.73
CA ARG A 420 -5.63 -1.82 4.05
C ARG A 420 -6.38 -2.72 5.01
N ILE A 421 -5.65 -3.64 5.64
CA ILE A 421 -6.16 -4.55 6.65
C ILE A 421 -5.59 -4.12 8.00
N TYR A 422 -6.47 -3.72 8.92
CA TYR A 422 -6.17 -3.37 10.30
C TYR A 422 -6.47 -4.60 11.18
N GLY A 423 -5.47 -5.45 11.34
CA GLY A 423 -5.54 -6.73 12.06
C GLY A 423 -4.52 -7.73 11.52
N SER A 424 -4.95 -8.98 11.36
CA SER A 424 -4.11 -10.11 10.96
C SER A 424 -4.79 -10.97 9.91
N VAL A 425 -4.02 -11.67 9.09
CA VAL A 425 -4.54 -12.55 8.03
C VAL A 425 -3.85 -13.91 8.10
N TYR A 426 -4.65 -14.98 8.04
CA TYR A 426 -4.21 -16.37 8.11
C TYR A 426 -4.86 -17.14 6.94
N GLY A 427 -4.06 -17.58 5.97
CA GLY A 427 -4.53 -18.33 4.80
C GLY A 427 -3.86 -17.88 3.50
N ASP A 428 -4.46 -18.21 2.36
CA ASP A 428 -3.95 -17.84 1.02
C ASP A 428 -4.42 -16.43 0.62
N ILE A 429 -3.47 -15.56 0.27
CA ILE A 429 -3.70 -14.18 -0.20
C ILE A 429 -3.04 -13.89 -1.55
N ASP A 430 -2.43 -14.88 -2.22
CA ASP A 430 -1.81 -14.68 -3.52
C ASP A 430 -2.81 -14.08 -4.53
N PRO A 431 -4.06 -14.57 -4.65
CA PRO A 431 -5.01 -14.05 -5.62
C PRO A 431 -5.33 -12.55 -5.42
N ILE A 432 -5.53 -12.09 -4.19
CA ILE A 432 -5.80 -10.67 -3.93
C ILE A 432 -4.56 -9.78 -4.18
N ILE A 433 -3.34 -10.32 -4.06
CA ILE A 433 -2.11 -9.59 -4.42
C ILE A 433 -2.01 -9.45 -5.94
N GLU A 434 -2.28 -10.53 -6.69
CA GLU A 434 -2.34 -10.52 -8.16
C GLU A 434 -3.40 -9.56 -8.70
N ASP A 435 -4.55 -9.49 -8.02
CA ASP A 435 -5.63 -8.56 -8.38
C ASP A 435 -5.36 -7.11 -7.97
N SER A 436 -4.31 -6.83 -7.18
CA SER A 436 -4.04 -5.49 -6.66
C SER A 436 -3.18 -4.65 -7.61
N GLY A 437 -3.80 -3.67 -8.28
CA GLY A 437 -3.08 -2.80 -9.21
C GLY A 437 -2.37 -1.59 -8.60
N PHE A 438 -2.63 -1.25 -7.34
CA PHE A 438 -1.93 -0.16 -6.66
C PHE A 438 -0.56 -0.62 -6.17
N VAL A 439 0.52 0.10 -6.47
CA VAL A 439 1.82 -0.05 -5.79
C VAL A 439 2.45 1.33 -5.68
N GLY A 440 3.04 1.67 -4.55
CA GLY A 440 3.75 2.95 -4.40
C GLY A 440 4.93 2.85 -3.43
N PRO A 441 5.47 4.01 -3.00
CA PRO A 441 6.62 4.05 -2.11
C PRO A 441 6.33 3.51 -0.70
N PRO A 442 7.15 2.60 -0.14
CA PRO A 442 6.97 2.09 1.22
C PRO A 442 7.06 3.20 2.28
N GLU A 443 7.71 4.32 2.00
CA GLU A 443 7.83 5.48 2.89
C GLU A 443 6.48 6.15 3.19
N LEU A 444 5.51 5.99 2.27
CA LEU A 444 4.17 6.57 2.37
C LEU A 444 3.11 5.55 2.78
N ASP A 445 3.51 4.35 3.23
CA ASP A 445 2.60 3.21 3.47
C ASP A 445 1.93 2.68 2.19
N HIS A 446 2.60 2.73 1.04
CA HIS A 446 2.00 2.39 -0.25
C HIS A 446 2.35 0.98 -0.79
N GLY A 447 1.96 -0.11 -0.12
CA GLY A 447 2.03 -1.47 -0.69
C GLY A 447 0.80 -1.85 -1.53
N SER A 448 0.86 -2.96 -2.28
CA SER A 448 -0.30 -3.54 -2.98
C SER A 448 -1.42 -3.88 -2.03
N ILE A 449 -1.03 -4.50 -0.92
CA ILE A 449 -1.87 -4.70 0.25
C ILE A 449 -1.06 -4.20 1.45
N VAL A 450 -1.71 -3.47 2.34
CA VAL A 450 -1.09 -3.02 3.59
C VAL A 450 -1.76 -3.72 4.75
N ILE A 451 -1.01 -4.52 5.49
CA ILE A 451 -1.49 -5.18 6.70
C ILE A 451 -0.85 -4.48 7.90
N ARG A 452 -1.69 -3.95 8.78
CA ARG A 452 -1.28 -3.26 10.00
C ARG A 452 -1.83 -4.02 11.18
N TYR A 453 -0.95 -4.53 12.03
CA TYR A 453 -1.38 -5.23 13.22
C TYR A 453 -2.25 -4.33 14.11
N ASP A 454 -3.39 -4.88 14.53
CA ASP A 454 -4.28 -4.24 15.50
C ASP A 454 -4.34 -5.09 16.79
N GLU A 455 -3.81 -4.54 17.88
CA GLU A 455 -3.69 -5.25 19.15
C GLU A 455 -5.02 -5.54 19.85
N ARG A 456 -6.14 -5.05 19.33
CA ARG A 456 -7.49 -5.35 19.84
C ARG A 456 -7.76 -6.85 19.93
N VAL A 457 -7.21 -7.66 19.03
CA VAL A 457 -7.37 -9.12 19.07
C VAL A 457 -6.74 -9.74 20.33
N ILE A 458 -5.68 -9.15 20.88
CA ILE A 458 -5.09 -9.63 22.14
C ILE A 458 -5.81 -9.00 23.35
N LEU A 459 -6.16 -7.72 23.26
CA LEU A 459 -6.76 -6.98 24.38
C LEU A 459 -8.21 -7.40 24.65
N ASN A 460 -8.95 -7.71 23.60
CA ASN A 460 -10.32 -8.20 23.64
C ASN A 460 -10.51 -9.30 22.60
N THR A 461 -9.98 -10.49 22.90
CA THR A 461 -9.93 -11.61 21.96
C THR A 461 -11.32 -12.05 21.50
N PRO A 462 -11.60 -12.02 20.18
CA PRO A 462 -12.82 -12.57 19.61
C PRO A 462 -13.10 -13.98 20.12
N PRO A 463 -14.34 -14.33 20.48
CA PRO A 463 -14.66 -15.68 20.92
C PRO A 463 -14.36 -16.71 19.81
N ALA A 464 -14.03 -17.94 20.17
CA ALA A 464 -13.70 -19.03 19.24
C ALA A 464 -12.44 -18.85 18.35
N ILE A 465 -11.87 -17.67 18.17
CA ILE A 465 -10.67 -17.49 17.32
C ILE A 465 -9.46 -18.31 17.80
N SER A 466 -9.33 -18.48 19.11
CA SER A 466 -8.26 -19.28 19.73
C SER A 466 -8.36 -20.78 19.46
N GLU A 467 -9.46 -21.23 18.83
CA GLU A 467 -9.63 -22.60 18.38
C GLU A 467 -9.00 -22.83 17.00
N TYR A 468 -8.76 -21.75 16.23
CA TYR A 468 -8.20 -21.77 14.87
C TYR A 468 -6.76 -21.25 14.81
N ILE A 469 -6.42 -20.28 15.68
CA ILE A 469 -5.09 -19.68 15.77
C ILE A 469 -4.63 -19.59 17.23
N ASP A 470 -3.33 -19.74 17.50
CA ASP A 470 -2.79 -19.61 18.86
C ASP A 470 -2.44 -18.15 19.20
N VAL A 471 -3.49 -17.38 19.53
CA VAL A 471 -3.39 -15.96 19.94
C VAL A 471 -2.50 -15.73 21.18
N TYR A 472 -2.26 -16.76 22.00
CA TYR A 472 -1.45 -16.61 23.22
C TYR A 472 0.05 -16.78 22.96
N SER A 473 0.42 -17.54 21.94
CA SER A 473 1.79 -17.56 21.44
C SER A 473 2.18 -16.23 20.79
N GLU A 474 1.24 -15.53 20.14
CA GLU A 474 1.42 -14.16 19.59
C GLU A 474 1.85 -13.16 20.69
N LYS A 475 1.29 -13.30 21.90
CA LYS A 475 1.67 -12.48 23.06
C LYS A 475 3.13 -12.64 23.48
N THR A 476 3.78 -13.74 23.11
CA THR A 476 5.17 -14.07 23.50
C THR A 476 6.20 -13.54 22.48
N ALA A 477 5.76 -13.20 21.26
CA ALA A 477 6.59 -12.61 20.21
C ALA A 477 6.70 -11.07 20.29
N ARG A 478 5.86 -10.43 21.11
CA ARG A 478 6.04 -9.04 21.59
C ARG A 478 7.06 -8.96 22.71
#